data_AF-E3DQG3-F1
#
_entry.id   AF-E3DQG3-F1
#
_cell.length_a   1.000
_cell.length_b   1.000
_cell.length_c   1.000
_cell.angle_alpha   90.00
_cell.angle_beta   90.00
_cell.angle_gamma   90.00
#
_symmetry.space_group_name_H-M   'P 1'
#
loop_
_entity.id
_entity.type
_entity.pdbx_description
1 polymer ?
#
loop_
_entity_poly.entity_id
_entity_poly.type
_entity_poly.pdbx_seq_one_letter_code
_entity_poly.pdbx_strand_id
1 'polypeptide(L)'
;MTNEKKDMKKINNDCILEEKNLNVKEFAKLESEIYQKGKLSTEIKELLAFVSALVLRAEDSTQEHLQKVYQAGWSKEEIYEAMNIALINGGAVVRPTLNKAIKFLNDLEADNLASPKSDLKTENFVSTDKDLTNYQEFKLYTDGACLGNPGPGGYAAFILNNNLEELTSVSGSTKESTNNRMELKAVIEALKVIPQKTKVEIYSDSSYVLNGLSKWIKAWKKNGWKTASKKEVANQDLWKKLDELSTNFDLVYKKVKGHSGDQYNEKADKLAKKEAEKI
;
A
#
# COMPACT_ATOMS: atom_id res chain seq x y z
N MET A 1 18.73 10.88 -15.50
CA MET A 1 18.32 12.05 -16.34
C MET A 1 18.46 13.34 -15.53
N THR A 2 19.27 14.30 -15.99
CA THR A 2 19.92 15.38 -15.21
C THR A 2 18.99 16.47 -14.63
N ASN A 3 19.42 17.08 -13.51
CA ASN A 3 18.79 18.20 -12.80
C ASN A 3 18.32 19.37 -13.70
N GLU A 4 18.92 19.54 -14.87
CA GLU A 4 18.54 20.56 -15.87
C GLU A 4 17.09 20.49 -16.33
N LYS A 5 16.48 19.29 -16.47
CA LYS A 5 15.06 19.18 -16.88
C LYS A 5 14.09 19.57 -15.76
N LYS A 6 14.46 19.38 -14.49
CA LYS A 6 13.67 19.81 -13.33
C LYS A 6 13.71 21.33 -13.18
N ASP A 7 14.89 21.93 -13.37
CA ASP A 7 15.08 23.37 -13.28
C ASP A 7 14.36 24.12 -14.41
N MET A 8 14.44 23.63 -15.65
CA MET A 8 13.78 24.25 -16.81
C MET A 8 12.24 24.23 -16.74
N LYS A 9 11.65 23.27 -16.02
CA LYS A 9 10.20 23.14 -15.87
C LYS A 9 9.62 24.03 -14.77
N LYS A 10 10.34 24.18 -13.66
CA LYS A 10 9.99 25.15 -12.62
C LYS A 10 10.04 26.57 -13.18
N ILE A 11 11.07 26.85 -13.97
CA ILE A 11 11.22 28.10 -14.75
C ILE A 11 10.03 28.30 -15.72
N ASN A 12 9.61 27.28 -16.49
CA ASN A 12 8.49 27.42 -17.42
C ASN A 12 7.14 27.71 -16.74
N ASN A 13 6.81 27.01 -15.64
CA ASN A 13 5.54 27.28 -14.93
C ASN A 13 5.55 28.64 -14.24
N ASP A 14 6.68 29.05 -13.66
CA ASP A 14 6.80 30.36 -13.01
C ASP A 14 6.73 31.50 -14.06
N CYS A 15 7.35 31.34 -15.23
CA CYS A 15 7.24 32.30 -16.34
C CYS A 15 5.80 32.43 -16.89
N ILE A 16 5.05 31.33 -16.99
CA ILE A 16 3.66 31.32 -17.49
C ILE A 16 2.70 31.95 -16.48
N LEU A 17 2.95 31.80 -15.18
CA LEU A 17 2.15 32.43 -14.12
C LEU A 17 2.43 33.93 -13.98
N GLU A 18 3.55 34.43 -14.48
CA GLU A 18 3.87 35.86 -14.58
C GLU A 18 3.31 36.52 -15.86
N GLU A 19 2.91 35.73 -16.86
CA GLU A 19 2.43 36.17 -18.18
C GLU A 19 1.18 37.08 -18.09
N LYS A 20 1.12 38.17 -18.86
CA LYS A 20 -0.02 39.12 -18.78
C LYS A 20 -1.30 38.61 -19.45
N ASN A 21 -1.22 37.51 -20.20
CA ASN A 21 -2.34 36.92 -20.90
C ASN A 21 -3.23 36.10 -19.94
N LEU A 22 -4.43 36.61 -19.67
CA LEU A 22 -5.43 35.98 -18.80
C LEU A 22 -5.75 34.53 -19.18
N ASN A 23 -5.88 34.23 -20.48
CA ASN A 23 -6.24 32.88 -20.93
C ASN A 23 -5.10 31.88 -20.67
N VAL A 24 -3.85 32.32 -20.81
CA VAL A 24 -2.66 31.49 -20.54
C VAL A 24 -2.54 31.20 -19.03
N LYS A 25 -2.82 32.20 -18.18
CA LYS A 25 -2.88 32.04 -16.72
C LYS A 25 -4.00 31.11 -16.27
N GLU A 26 -5.19 31.25 -16.85
CA GLU A 26 -6.33 30.39 -16.54
C GLU A 26 -6.06 28.93 -16.94
N PHE A 27 -5.42 28.70 -18.09
CA PHE A 27 -5.02 27.36 -18.50
C PHE A 27 -4.01 26.72 -17.54
N ALA A 28 -2.95 27.45 -17.16
CA ALA A 28 -1.95 26.95 -16.21
C ALA A 28 -2.55 26.67 -14.82
N LYS A 29 -3.47 27.53 -14.37
CA LYS A 29 -4.20 27.32 -13.12
C LYS A 29 -5.08 26.07 -13.20
N LEU A 30 -5.83 25.90 -14.29
CA LEU A 30 -6.68 24.74 -14.51
C LEU A 30 -5.86 23.44 -14.48
N GLU A 31 -4.69 23.42 -15.14
CA GLU A 31 -3.78 22.29 -15.13
C GLU A 31 -3.35 21.93 -13.70
N SER A 32 -2.98 22.93 -12.89
CA SER A 32 -2.60 22.70 -11.48
C SER A 32 -3.75 22.22 -10.60
N GLU A 33 -4.97 22.70 -10.83
CA GLU A 33 -6.17 22.35 -10.06
C GLU A 33 -6.68 20.95 -10.40
N ILE A 34 -6.57 20.51 -11.66
CA ILE A 34 -7.04 19.20 -12.11
C ILE A 34 -6.34 18.08 -11.33
N TYR A 35 -5.05 18.21 -11.02
CA TYR A 35 -4.29 17.19 -10.28
C TYR A 35 -4.38 17.32 -8.75
N GLN A 36 -5.13 18.29 -8.22
CA GLN A 36 -5.43 18.36 -6.78
C GLN A 36 -6.38 17.24 -6.35
N LYS A 37 -6.39 16.91 -5.06
CA LYS A 37 -7.23 15.84 -4.51
C LYS A 37 -8.71 16.19 -4.68
N GLY A 38 -9.47 15.29 -5.31
CA GLY A 38 -10.91 15.43 -5.52
C GLY A 38 -11.62 14.08 -5.36
N LYS A 39 -12.71 13.85 -6.09
CA LYS A 39 -13.41 12.55 -6.10
C LYS A 39 -12.54 11.40 -6.63
N LEU A 40 -11.68 11.70 -7.61
CA LEU A 40 -10.58 10.84 -8.01
C LEU A 40 -9.32 11.28 -7.28
N SER A 41 -8.53 10.30 -6.84
CA SER A 41 -7.23 10.56 -6.21
C SER A 41 -6.23 11.09 -7.23
N THR A 42 -5.19 11.78 -6.76
CA THR A 42 -4.16 12.34 -7.64
C THR A 42 -3.41 11.23 -8.38
N GLU A 43 -3.17 10.10 -7.73
CA GLU A 43 -2.49 8.93 -8.29
C GLU A 43 -3.28 8.32 -9.45
N ILE A 44 -4.61 8.21 -9.31
CA ILE A 44 -5.48 7.72 -10.39
C ILE A 44 -5.51 8.72 -11.54
N LYS A 45 -5.54 10.03 -11.26
CA LYS A 45 -5.50 11.07 -12.30
C LYS A 45 -4.20 11.05 -13.09
N GLU A 46 -3.07 10.83 -12.42
CA GLU A 46 -1.76 10.68 -13.06
C GLU A 46 -1.69 9.40 -13.91
N LEU A 47 -2.27 8.29 -13.44
CA LEU A 47 -2.37 7.06 -14.24
C LEU A 47 -3.23 7.26 -15.50
N LEU A 48 -4.38 7.93 -15.36
CA LEU A 48 -5.24 8.28 -16.50
C LEU A 48 -4.51 9.19 -17.48
N ALA A 49 -3.82 10.21 -16.99
CA ALA A 49 -3.04 11.13 -17.81
C ALA A 49 -1.89 10.42 -18.54
N PHE A 50 -1.22 9.47 -17.88
CA PHE A 50 -0.20 8.62 -18.49
C PHE A 50 -0.78 7.79 -19.65
N VAL A 51 -1.90 7.10 -19.43
CA VAL A 51 -2.58 6.32 -20.47
C VAL A 51 -3.02 7.21 -21.64
N SER A 52 -3.60 8.37 -21.34
CA SER A 52 -3.98 9.35 -22.37
C SER A 52 -2.77 9.86 -23.16
N ALA A 53 -1.65 10.18 -22.50
CA ALA A 53 -0.43 10.63 -23.15
C ALA A 53 0.16 9.55 -24.08
N LEU A 54 0.14 8.27 -23.66
CA LEU A 54 0.53 7.14 -24.51
C LEU A 54 -0.31 7.05 -25.77
N VAL A 55 -1.64 7.13 -25.64
CA VAL A 55 -2.57 7.07 -26.78
C VAL A 55 -2.37 8.25 -27.73
N LEU A 56 -2.14 9.45 -27.18
CA LEU A 56 -1.83 10.66 -27.96
C LEU A 56 -0.42 10.67 -28.54
N ARG A 57 0.45 9.73 -28.14
CA ARG A 57 1.87 9.65 -28.50
C ARG A 57 2.66 10.89 -28.09
N ALA A 58 2.25 11.53 -27.00
CA ALA A 58 2.93 12.70 -26.43
C ALA A 58 4.11 12.25 -25.57
N GLU A 59 5.32 12.17 -26.15
CA GLU A 59 6.47 11.53 -25.51
C GLU A 59 6.89 12.18 -24.19
N ASP A 60 6.98 13.51 -24.15
CA ASP A 60 7.40 14.25 -22.95
C ASP A 60 6.38 14.10 -21.81
N SER A 61 5.09 14.27 -22.13
CA SER A 61 4.00 14.05 -21.16
C SER A 61 3.94 12.58 -20.70
N THR A 62 4.21 11.63 -21.60
CA THR A 62 4.26 10.20 -21.27
C THR A 62 5.34 9.94 -20.23
N GLN A 63 6.56 10.43 -20.43
CA GLN A 63 7.66 10.25 -19.49
C GLN A 63 7.38 10.93 -18.15
N GLU A 64 6.84 12.14 -18.18
CA GLU A 64 6.48 12.86 -16.97
C GLU A 64 5.44 12.11 -16.14
N HIS A 65 4.30 11.77 -16.74
CA HIS A 65 3.23 11.08 -16.03
C HIS A 65 3.69 9.69 -15.59
N LEU A 66 4.48 8.99 -16.40
CA LEU A 66 5.08 7.71 -16.00
C LEU A 66 6.00 7.85 -14.78
N GLN A 67 6.82 8.90 -14.73
CA GLN A 67 7.66 9.18 -13.56
C GLN A 67 6.82 9.46 -12.31
N LYS A 68 5.74 10.24 -12.45
CA LYS A 68 4.81 10.55 -11.35
C LYS A 68 4.02 9.32 -10.90
N VAL A 69 3.58 8.47 -11.83
CA VAL A 69 2.93 7.18 -11.56
C VAL A 69 3.89 6.25 -10.81
N TYR A 70 5.14 6.14 -11.27
CA TYR A 70 6.15 5.35 -10.57
C TYR A 70 6.43 5.89 -9.16
N GLN A 71 6.56 7.22 -9.00
CA GLN A 71 6.75 7.87 -7.70
C GLN A 71 5.52 7.77 -6.78
N ALA A 72 4.32 7.68 -7.34
CA ALA A 72 3.09 7.40 -6.61
C ALA A 72 3.00 5.94 -6.13
N GLY A 73 4.00 5.10 -6.46
CA GLY A 73 4.15 3.75 -5.92
C GLY A 73 3.41 2.67 -6.69
N TRP A 74 2.95 2.95 -7.90
CA TRP A 74 2.40 1.93 -8.80
C TRP A 74 3.49 0.94 -9.20
N SER A 75 3.20 -0.35 -9.10
CA SER A 75 4.13 -1.42 -9.47
C SER A 75 4.36 -1.47 -10.98
N LYS A 76 5.47 -2.09 -11.37
CA LYS A 76 5.81 -2.29 -12.78
C LYS A 76 4.71 -3.06 -13.51
N GLU A 77 4.13 -4.07 -12.85
CA GLU A 77 3.04 -4.89 -13.38
C GLU A 77 1.76 -4.06 -13.62
N GLU A 78 1.36 -3.22 -12.68
CA GLU A 78 0.20 -2.33 -12.83
C GLU A 78 0.43 -1.28 -13.94
N ILE A 79 1.65 -0.75 -14.04
CA ILE A 79 2.03 0.17 -15.11
C ILE A 79 1.96 -0.53 -16.47
N TYR A 80 2.41 -1.79 -16.57
CA TYR A 80 2.25 -2.60 -17.77
C TYR A 80 0.77 -2.86 -18.10
N GLU A 81 -0.09 -3.08 -17.12
CA GLU A 81 -1.53 -3.23 -17.34
C GLU A 81 -2.15 -1.95 -17.90
N ALA A 82 -1.78 -0.78 -17.36
CA ALA A 82 -2.19 0.52 -17.91
C ALA A 82 -1.68 0.74 -19.35
N MET A 83 -0.45 0.31 -19.63
CA MET A 83 0.11 0.31 -20.98
C MET A 83 -0.68 -0.60 -21.94
N ASN A 84 -1.18 -1.74 -21.47
CA ASN A 84 -2.04 -2.63 -22.28
C ASN A 84 -3.34 -1.94 -22.65
N ILE A 85 -3.94 -1.17 -21.73
CA ILE A 85 -5.13 -0.36 -22.03
C ILE A 85 -4.83 0.67 -23.13
N ALA A 86 -3.68 1.34 -23.05
CA ALA A 86 -3.24 2.27 -24.10
C ALA A 86 -3.04 1.58 -25.46
N LEU A 87 -2.48 0.36 -25.45
CA LEU A 87 -2.27 -0.45 -26.65
C LEU A 87 -3.60 -0.90 -27.29
N ILE A 88 -4.61 -1.24 -26.49
CA ILE A 88 -5.95 -1.57 -26.99
C ILE A 88 -6.63 -0.33 -27.59
N ASN A 89 -6.57 0.80 -26.90
CA ASN A 89 -7.25 2.02 -27.34
C ASN A 89 -6.59 2.68 -28.55
N GLY A 90 -5.26 2.73 -28.59
CA GLY A 90 -4.51 3.36 -29.68
C GLY A 90 -3.97 2.37 -30.73
N GLY A 91 -4.06 1.06 -30.50
CA GLY A 91 -3.59 0.05 -31.45
C GLY A 91 -2.07 0.10 -31.70
N ALA A 92 -1.65 -0.45 -32.85
CA ALA A 92 -0.24 -0.61 -33.18
C ALA A 92 0.55 0.72 -33.28
N VAL A 93 -0.14 1.85 -33.49
CA VAL A 93 0.52 3.16 -33.60
C VAL A 93 1.11 3.67 -32.27
N VAL A 94 0.67 3.13 -31.13
CA VAL A 94 1.21 3.46 -29.80
C VAL A 94 2.53 2.76 -29.52
N ARG A 95 2.85 1.67 -30.23
CA ARG A 95 4.04 0.84 -29.97
C ARG A 95 5.38 1.61 -29.88
N PRO A 96 5.69 2.60 -30.75
CA PRO A 96 6.94 3.34 -30.64
C PRO A 96 7.06 4.12 -29.32
N THR A 97 6.01 4.85 -28.94
CA THR A 97 5.95 5.61 -27.68
C THR A 97 5.95 4.67 -26.48
N LEU A 98 5.22 3.56 -26.56
CA LEU A 98 5.19 2.51 -25.54
C LEU A 98 6.59 1.92 -25.30
N ASN A 99 7.32 1.57 -26.35
CA ASN A 99 8.69 1.04 -26.22
C ASN A 99 9.63 2.03 -25.54
N LYS A 100 9.50 3.33 -25.86
CA LYS A 100 10.24 4.40 -25.19
C LYS A 100 9.86 4.53 -23.71
N ALA A 101 8.57 4.42 -23.39
CA ALA A 101 8.07 4.43 -22.03
C ALA A 101 8.57 3.23 -21.22
N ILE A 102 8.60 2.02 -21.80
CA ILE A 102 9.16 0.82 -21.17
C ILE A 102 10.65 0.99 -20.91
N LYS A 103 11.41 1.51 -21.89
CA LYS A 103 12.83 1.81 -21.69
C LYS A 103 13.02 2.79 -20.54
N PHE A 104 12.25 3.88 -20.53
CA PHE A 104 12.31 4.88 -19.46
C PHE A 104 11.96 4.28 -18.09
N LEU A 105 10.95 3.42 -17.99
CA LEU A 105 10.61 2.73 -16.74
C LEU A 105 11.75 1.82 -16.25
N ASN A 106 12.39 1.08 -17.16
CA ASN A 106 13.57 0.28 -16.81
C ASN A 106 14.75 1.16 -16.39
N ASP A 107 14.95 2.30 -17.05
CA ASP A 107 15.98 3.28 -16.68
C ASP A 107 15.70 3.87 -15.29
N LEU A 108 14.43 4.12 -14.94
CA LEU A 108 14.03 4.55 -13.59
C LEU A 108 14.34 3.47 -12.54
N GLU A 109 14.08 2.19 -12.84
CA GLU A 109 14.46 1.08 -11.95
C GLU A 109 15.98 0.94 -11.83
N ALA A 110 16.70 1.09 -12.95
CA ALA A 110 18.16 1.00 -12.99
C ALA A 110 18.83 2.16 -12.25
N ASP A 111 18.35 3.40 -12.41
CA ASP A 111 18.84 4.57 -11.67
C ASP A 111 18.59 4.42 -10.15
N ASN A 112 17.48 3.77 -9.77
CA ASN A 112 17.17 3.41 -8.39
C ASN A 112 18.10 2.30 -7.84
N LEU A 113 18.62 1.43 -8.72
CA LEU A 113 19.56 0.34 -8.39
C LEU A 113 21.05 0.73 -8.50
N ALA A 114 21.40 1.70 -9.35
CA ALA A 114 22.77 2.08 -9.74
C ALA A 114 23.33 3.27 -8.95
N SER A 115 22.51 3.92 -8.11
CA SER A 115 22.99 4.87 -7.11
C SER A 115 23.82 4.12 -6.05
N PRO A 116 25.15 4.37 -5.91
CA PRO A 116 25.92 3.80 -4.81
C PRO A 116 25.31 4.26 -3.50
N LYS A 117 25.27 3.37 -2.50
CA LYS A 117 25.20 3.76 -1.08
C LYS A 117 26.45 4.57 -0.72
N SER A 118 26.55 5.81 -1.19
CA SER A 118 27.57 6.78 -0.78
C SER A 118 26.90 7.81 0.10
N ASP A 119 27.47 7.97 1.29
CA ASP A 119 26.93 8.65 2.45
C ASP A 119 25.70 7.94 3.02
N LEU A 120 26.00 6.97 3.89
CA LEU A 120 25.25 6.84 5.13
C LEU A 120 25.23 8.22 5.80
N LYS A 121 24.34 9.10 5.36
CA LYS A 121 23.54 9.76 6.37
C LYS A 121 22.82 8.61 7.04
N THR A 122 23.18 8.41 8.28
CA THR A 122 22.28 8.04 9.36
C THR A 122 21.03 8.91 9.29
N GLU A 123 20.25 8.81 8.22
CA GLU A 123 18.81 8.93 8.32
C GLU A 123 18.41 7.52 8.70
N ASN A 124 18.57 7.30 9.99
CA ASN A 124 17.85 6.34 10.81
C ASN A 124 16.83 5.54 9.97
N PHE A 125 16.92 4.21 10.06
CA PHE A 125 15.71 3.42 10.19
C PHE A 125 15.02 3.94 11.46
N VAL A 126 14.40 5.12 11.37
CA VAL A 126 13.27 5.51 12.19
C VAL A 126 12.29 4.43 11.74
N SER A 127 12.11 3.32 12.46
CA SER A 127 11.24 3.36 13.63
C SER A 127 10.54 4.70 13.65
N THR A 128 9.66 4.94 12.69
CA THR A 128 8.59 5.90 12.88
C THR A 128 7.73 5.32 14.00
N ASP A 129 8.29 5.36 15.21
CA ASP A 129 7.69 6.03 16.33
C ASP A 129 7.40 7.49 15.90
N LYS A 130 6.62 7.66 14.80
CA LYS A 130 5.60 8.69 14.79
C LYS A 130 4.82 8.31 16.02
N ASP A 131 5.03 9.10 17.07
CA ASP A 131 4.44 8.85 18.35
C ASP A 131 2.94 8.63 18.14
N LEU A 132 2.55 7.36 18.22
CA LEU A 132 1.22 6.92 17.86
C LEU A 132 0.21 7.57 18.81
N THR A 133 0.64 8.06 19.98
CA THR A 133 -0.22 8.73 20.95
C THR A 133 -0.85 10.02 20.42
N ASN A 134 -0.30 10.61 19.34
CA ASN A 134 -0.88 11.77 18.66
C ASN A 134 -2.14 11.45 17.85
N TYR A 135 -2.47 10.17 17.68
CA TYR A 135 -3.62 9.71 16.90
C TYR A 135 -4.62 8.96 17.79
N GLN A 136 -5.90 9.16 17.51
CA GLN A 136 -7.00 8.49 18.23
C GLN A 136 -7.71 7.43 17.35
N GLU A 137 -7.45 7.44 16.05
CA GLU A 137 -8.04 6.52 15.08
C GLU A 137 -6.98 5.97 14.13
N PHE A 138 -6.98 4.65 13.96
CA PHE A 138 -6.05 3.91 13.13
C PHE A 138 -6.77 3.02 12.12
N LYS A 139 -6.14 2.85 10.95
CA LYS A 139 -6.50 1.82 9.98
C LYS A 139 -5.40 0.78 9.99
N LEU A 140 -5.79 -0.47 10.17
CA LEU A 140 -4.88 -1.60 10.32
C LEU A 140 -5.11 -2.59 9.19
N TYR A 141 -4.13 -2.76 8.32
CA TYR A 141 -4.14 -3.76 7.24
C TYR A 141 -3.28 -4.93 7.64
N THR A 142 -3.80 -6.16 7.55
CA THR A 142 -3.11 -7.34 8.04
C THR A 142 -3.17 -8.49 7.06
N ASP A 143 -2.06 -9.21 6.92
CA ASP A 143 -2.01 -10.45 6.17
C ASP A 143 -1.02 -11.47 6.76
N GLY A 144 -1.21 -12.74 6.43
CA GLY A 144 -0.37 -13.85 6.84
C GLY A 144 -0.21 -14.86 5.71
N ALA A 145 1.02 -15.32 5.53
CA ALA A 145 1.39 -16.28 4.50
C ALA A 145 2.16 -17.46 5.08
N CYS A 146 1.97 -18.64 4.50
CA CYS A 146 2.78 -19.82 4.80
C CYS A 146 3.24 -20.54 3.52
N LEU A 147 4.51 -20.93 3.49
CA LEU A 147 5.12 -21.78 2.46
C LEU A 147 4.83 -23.25 2.79
N GLY A 148 3.61 -23.68 2.47
CA GLY A 148 3.06 -24.98 2.90
C GLY A 148 2.25 -24.85 4.20
N ASN A 149 1.29 -25.77 4.42
CA ASN A 149 0.34 -25.66 5.53
C ASN A 149 0.17 -27.02 6.25
N PRO A 150 0.99 -27.32 7.27
CA PRO A 150 1.95 -26.45 7.95
C PRO A 150 3.29 -26.25 7.20
N GLY A 151 4.00 -25.15 7.50
CA GLY A 151 5.29 -24.81 6.91
C GLY A 151 5.86 -23.47 7.44
N PRO A 152 6.99 -22.98 6.90
CA PRO A 152 7.52 -21.66 7.21
C PRO A 152 6.44 -20.58 6.99
N GLY A 153 6.22 -19.75 7.99
CA GLY A 153 5.18 -18.73 7.99
C GLY A 153 5.73 -17.34 8.21
N GLY A 154 5.08 -16.36 7.60
CA GLY A 154 5.34 -14.95 7.80
C GLY A 154 4.03 -14.19 8.01
N TYR A 155 4.09 -13.13 8.80
CA TYR A 155 2.97 -12.23 9.03
C TYR A 155 3.42 -10.80 8.79
N ALA A 156 2.48 -9.95 8.40
CA ALA A 156 2.72 -8.52 8.24
C ALA A 156 1.47 -7.72 8.54
N ALA A 157 1.66 -6.53 9.09
CA ALA A 157 0.60 -5.57 9.27
C ALA A 157 1.10 -4.14 9.10
N PHE A 158 0.27 -3.30 8.48
CA PHE A 158 0.52 -1.88 8.27
C PHE A 158 -0.47 -1.06 9.09
N ILE A 159 0.05 -0.08 9.83
CA ILE A 159 -0.71 0.81 10.69
C ILE A 159 -0.68 2.20 10.09
N LEU A 160 -1.86 2.73 9.79
CA LEU A 160 -2.05 4.02 9.14
C LEU A 160 -2.92 4.92 10.02
N ASN A 161 -2.80 6.23 9.83
CA ASN A 161 -3.79 7.17 10.34
C ASN A 161 -5.04 7.22 9.44
N ASN A 162 -6.05 7.99 9.85
CA ASN A 162 -7.28 8.15 9.07
C ASN A 162 -7.07 8.72 7.65
N ASN A 163 -5.99 9.50 7.44
CA ASN A 163 -5.63 10.09 6.16
C ASN A 163 -4.90 9.12 5.22
N LEU A 164 -4.80 7.83 5.58
CA LEU A 164 -4.08 6.78 4.85
C LEU A 164 -2.56 7.02 4.78
N GLU A 165 -2.03 7.80 5.72
CA GLU A 165 -0.60 7.95 5.90
C GLU A 165 -0.07 6.74 6.70
N GLU A 166 0.92 6.05 6.13
CA GLU A 166 1.63 4.97 6.80
C GLU A 166 2.37 5.53 8.02
N LEU A 167 2.02 5.03 9.21
CA LEU A 167 2.66 5.40 10.47
C LEU A 167 3.78 4.45 10.80
N THR A 168 3.50 3.14 10.72
CA THR A 168 4.47 2.09 10.97
C THR A 168 3.97 0.75 10.39
N SER A 169 4.83 -0.25 10.40
CA SER A 169 4.49 -1.63 10.06
C SER A 169 5.13 -2.61 11.04
N VAL A 170 4.51 -3.76 11.22
CA VAL A 170 5.05 -4.88 12.00
C VAL A 170 5.09 -6.11 11.11
N SER A 171 6.18 -6.87 11.18
CA SER A 171 6.32 -8.12 10.44
C SER A 171 7.20 -9.10 11.20
N GLY A 172 7.09 -10.38 10.84
CA GLY A 172 7.98 -11.41 11.35
C GLY A 172 7.67 -12.78 10.80
N SER A 173 8.53 -13.73 11.15
CA SER A 173 8.52 -15.08 10.59
C SER A 173 8.54 -16.17 11.67
N THR A 174 8.17 -17.38 11.29
CA THR A 174 8.09 -18.56 12.17
C THR A 174 8.39 -19.82 11.35
N LYS A 175 9.33 -20.66 11.81
CA LYS A 175 9.77 -21.89 11.12
C LYS A 175 8.65 -22.86 10.75
N GLU A 176 7.68 -23.02 11.65
CA GLU A 176 6.59 -23.97 11.46
C GLU A 176 5.28 -23.35 11.96
N SER A 177 4.37 -23.08 11.03
CA SER A 177 3.08 -22.46 11.29
C SER A 177 2.06 -22.83 10.22
N THR A 178 0.85 -22.29 10.35
CA THR A 178 -0.23 -22.36 9.36
C THR A 178 -0.66 -20.94 8.95
N ASN A 179 -1.35 -20.82 7.81
CA ASN A 179 -1.82 -19.52 7.30
C ASN A 179 -2.66 -18.77 8.35
N ASN A 180 -3.67 -19.45 8.89
CA ASN A 180 -4.57 -18.91 9.92
C ASN A 180 -3.82 -18.42 11.17
N ARG A 181 -2.71 -19.07 11.56
CA ARG A 181 -1.90 -18.63 12.69
C ARG A 181 -1.13 -17.36 12.36
N MET A 182 -0.60 -17.24 11.14
CA MET A 182 0.10 -16.04 10.70
C MET A 182 -0.86 -14.85 10.56
N GLU A 183 -2.05 -15.07 10.00
CA GLU A 183 -3.10 -14.04 9.94
C GLU A 183 -3.48 -13.51 11.34
N LEU A 184 -3.62 -14.41 12.33
CA LEU A 184 -3.88 -14.00 13.72
C LEU A 184 -2.70 -13.24 14.34
N LYS A 185 -1.47 -13.69 14.10
CA LYS A 185 -0.28 -13.01 14.61
C LYS A 185 -0.14 -11.59 14.06
N ALA A 186 -0.46 -11.38 12.79
CA ALA A 186 -0.44 -10.03 12.19
C ALA A 186 -1.26 -9.03 12.99
N VAL A 187 -2.50 -9.39 13.34
CA VAL A 187 -3.39 -8.54 14.16
C VAL A 187 -2.83 -8.37 15.58
N ILE A 188 -2.38 -9.44 16.22
CA ILE A 188 -1.86 -9.43 17.59
C ILE A 188 -0.68 -8.47 17.71
N GLU A 189 0.32 -8.61 16.84
CA GLU A 189 1.54 -7.81 16.93
C GLU A 189 1.27 -6.34 16.61
N ALA A 190 0.32 -6.04 15.71
CA ALA A 190 -0.09 -4.68 15.43
C ALA A 190 -0.82 -4.02 16.62
N LEU A 191 -1.75 -4.73 17.27
CA LEU A 191 -2.46 -4.20 18.43
C LEU A 191 -1.56 -4.00 19.66
N LYS A 192 -0.40 -4.66 19.74
CA LYS A 192 0.57 -4.41 20.83
C LYS A 192 1.26 -3.06 20.70
N VAL A 193 1.43 -2.53 19.49
CA VAL A 193 2.13 -1.27 19.26
C VAL A 193 1.17 -0.07 19.20
N ILE A 194 -0.10 -0.29 18.83
CA ILE A 194 -1.11 0.77 18.81
C ILE A 194 -1.46 1.20 20.26
N PRO A 195 -1.52 2.51 20.57
CA PRO A 195 -1.94 3.00 21.89
C PRO A 195 -3.34 2.52 22.26
N GLN A 196 -3.49 2.04 23.49
CA GLN A 196 -4.78 1.58 24.01
C GLN A 196 -5.81 2.71 24.07
N LYS A 197 -7.09 2.33 24.16
CA LYS A 197 -8.27 3.22 24.18
C LYS A 197 -8.45 4.04 22.90
N THR A 198 -7.94 3.53 21.78
CA THR A 198 -8.09 4.14 20.45
C THR A 198 -9.04 3.31 19.59
N LYS A 199 -9.54 3.93 18.53
CA LYS A 199 -10.36 3.26 17.53
C LYS A 199 -9.48 2.65 16.45
N VAL A 200 -9.71 1.38 16.12
CA VAL A 200 -8.93 0.67 15.10
C VAL A 200 -9.86 0.02 14.09
N GLU A 201 -9.77 0.44 12.84
CA GLU A 201 -10.45 -0.21 11.72
C GLU A 201 -9.53 -1.30 11.13
N ILE A 202 -9.88 -2.56 11.34
CA ILE A 202 -9.11 -3.72 10.87
C ILE A 202 -9.60 -4.12 9.48
N TYR A 203 -8.70 -4.05 8.50
CA TYR A 203 -8.86 -4.47 7.13
C TYR A 203 -8.11 -5.78 6.91
N SER A 204 -8.85 -6.82 6.52
CA SER A 204 -8.29 -8.12 6.16
C SER A 204 -9.21 -8.85 5.17
N ASP A 205 -8.65 -9.66 4.30
CA ASP A 205 -9.40 -10.59 3.45
C ASP A 205 -9.74 -11.91 4.18
N SER A 206 -9.04 -12.19 5.28
CA SER A 206 -9.27 -13.37 6.12
C SER A 206 -10.64 -13.34 6.78
N SER A 207 -11.52 -14.18 6.24
CA SER A 207 -12.81 -14.43 6.86
C SER A 207 -12.67 -15.16 8.20
N TYR A 208 -11.55 -15.85 8.44
CA TYR A 208 -11.25 -16.51 9.70
C TYR A 208 -11.00 -15.50 10.82
N VAL A 209 -10.15 -14.50 10.56
CA VAL A 209 -9.87 -13.41 11.51
C VAL A 209 -11.12 -12.59 11.79
N LEU A 210 -11.77 -12.07 10.73
CA LEU A 210 -12.89 -11.13 10.90
C LEU A 210 -14.11 -11.78 11.57
N ASN A 211 -14.49 -13.00 11.20
CA ASN A 211 -15.60 -13.68 11.87
C ASN A 211 -15.22 -14.13 13.28
N GLY A 212 -13.97 -14.51 13.51
CA GLY A 212 -13.52 -14.91 14.84
C GLY A 212 -13.59 -13.76 15.85
N LEU A 213 -13.06 -12.59 15.48
CA LEU A 213 -13.11 -11.37 16.29
C LEU A 213 -14.54 -10.86 16.49
N SER A 214 -15.33 -10.77 15.42
CA SER A 214 -16.66 -10.15 15.50
C SER A 214 -17.74 -11.06 16.13
N LYS A 215 -17.65 -12.38 15.92
CA LYS A 215 -18.74 -13.33 16.25
C LYS A 215 -18.28 -14.45 17.18
N TRP A 216 -17.23 -15.19 16.83
CA TRP A 216 -16.96 -16.48 17.47
C TRP A 216 -16.37 -16.36 18.87
N ILE A 217 -15.51 -15.37 19.10
CA ILE A 217 -14.80 -15.20 20.38
C ILE A 217 -15.76 -15.09 21.57
N LYS A 218 -16.88 -14.38 21.40
CA LYS A 218 -17.93 -14.22 22.41
C LYS A 218 -18.57 -15.56 22.78
N ALA A 219 -18.86 -16.39 21.78
CA ALA A 219 -19.44 -17.72 21.98
C ALA A 219 -18.44 -18.68 22.61
N TRP A 220 -17.18 -18.66 22.17
CA TRP A 220 -16.13 -19.51 22.73
C TRP A 220 -15.84 -19.18 24.19
N LYS A 221 -15.77 -17.90 24.57
CA LYS A 221 -15.61 -17.49 25.98
C LYS A 221 -16.75 -18.03 26.86
N LYS A 222 -17.99 -17.88 26.41
CA LYS A 222 -19.17 -18.39 27.13
C LYS A 222 -19.12 -19.91 27.31
N ASN A 223 -18.57 -20.63 26.33
CA ASN A 223 -18.46 -22.09 26.33
C ASN A 223 -17.11 -22.60 26.87
N GLY A 224 -16.34 -21.78 27.60
CA GLY A 224 -15.07 -22.19 28.20
C GLY A 224 -13.98 -22.56 27.19
N TRP A 225 -13.94 -21.83 26.06
CA TRP A 225 -13.03 -22.05 24.93
C TRP A 225 -13.18 -23.43 24.25
N LYS A 226 -14.41 -23.93 24.18
CA LYS A 226 -14.74 -25.17 23.48
C LYS A 226 -15.70 -24.91 22.31
N THR A 227 -15.54 -25.72 21.27
CA THR A 227 -16.44 -25.81 20.12
C THR A 227 -17.75 -26.50 20.49
N ALA A 228 -18.77 -26.45 19.61
CA ALA A 228 -20.04 -27.15 19.80
C ALA A 228 -19.85 -28.67 20.01
N SER A 229 -18.81 -29.26 19.41
CA SER A 229 -18.43 -30.66 19.58
C SER A 229 -17.62 -30.94 20.85
N LYS A 230 -17.55 -29.99 21.81
CA LYS A 230 -16.79 -30.06 23.08
C LYS A 230 -15.26 -30.21 22.93
N LYS A 231 -14.73 -30.06 21.72
CA LYS A 231 -13.28 -30.00 21.47
C LYS A 231 -12.73 -28.60 21.72
N GLU A 232 -11.44 -28.51 22.03
CA GLU A 232 -10.74 -27.22 22.12
C GLU A 232 -10.83 -26.44 20.81
N VAL A 233 -10.81 -25.12 20.92
CA VAL A 233 -10.84 -24.23 19.74
C VAL A 233 -9.47 -24.27 19.06
N ALA A 234 -9.46 -24.40 17.73
CA ALA A 234 -8.20 -24.32 16.98
C ALA A 234 -7.55 -22.94 17.16
N ASN A 235 -6.22 -22.91 17.36
CA ASN A 235 -5.45 -21.70 17.63
C ASN A 235 -5.91 -20.92 18.87
N GLN A 236 -6.49 -21.63 19.86
CA GLN A 236 -6.97 -21.05 21.12
C GLN A 236 -5.91 -20.21 21.85
N ASP A 237 -4.63 -20.58 21.73
CA ASP A 237 -3.50 -19.83 22.29
C ASP A 237 -3.41 -18.40 21.74
N LEU A 238 -3.60 -18.23 20.43
CA LEU A 238 -3.58 -16.91 19.78
C LEU A 238 -4.90 -16.17 20.01
N TRP A 239 -6.04 -16.87 19.97
CA TRP A 239 -7.34 -16.25 20.21
C TRP A 239 -7.49 -15.68 21.62
N LYS A 240 -6.95 -16.35 22.64
CA LYS A 240 -6.96 -15.82 24.02
C LYS A 240 -6.16 -14.53 24.14
N LYS A 241 -4.98 -14.47 23.52
CA LYS A 241 -4.15 -13.25 23.49
C LYS A 241 -4.85 -12.12 22.75
N LEU A 242 -5.48 -12.43 21.61
CA LEU A 242 -6.19 -11.46 20.80
C LEU A 242 -7.45 -10.93 21.52
N ASP A 243 -8.18 -11.79 22.24
CA ASP A 243 -9.31 -11.39 23.09
C ASP A 243 -8.87 -10.36 24.13
N GLU A 244 -7.82 -10.67 24.89
CA GLU A 244 -7.27 -9.79 25.94
C GLU A 244 -6.80 -8.45 25.39
N LEU A 245 -6.15 -8.44 24.23
CA LEU A 245 -5.74 -7.20 23.58
C LEU A 245 -6.95 -6.40 23.09
N SER A 246 -7.92 -7.07 22.45
CA SER A 246 -9.07 -6.44 21.81
C SER A 246 -9.95 -5.65 22.76
N THR A 247 -10.00 -6.02 24.05
CA THR A 247 -10.80 -5.28 25.04
C THR A 247 -10.31 -3.86 25.29
N ASN A 248 -9.08 -3.54 24.90
CA ASN A 248 -8.50 -2.22 25.10
C ASN A 248 -8.76 -1.25 23.95
N PHE A 249 -9.48 -1.65 22.90
CA PHE A 249 -9.68 -0.86 21.68
C PHE A 249 -11.15 -0.81 21.27
N ASP A 250 -11.53 0.23 20.55
CA ASP A 250 -12.78 0.25 19.79
C ASP A 250 -12.53 -0.33 18.39
N LEU A 251 -12.81 -1.62 18.21
CA LEU A 251 -12.50 -2.33 16.98
C LEU A 251 -13.65 -2.33 15.98
N VAL A 252 -13.37 -1.87 14.77
CA VAL A 252 -14.25 -1.95 13.62
C VAL A 252 -13.66 -2.91 12.59
N TYR A 253 -14.46 -3.81 12.05
CA TYR A 253 -14.00 -4.85 11.12
C TYR A 253 -14.43 -4.51 9.70
N LYS A 254 -13.48 -4.48 8.76
CA LYS A 254 -13.69 -4.22 7.34
C LYS A 254 -13.12 -5.38 6.54
N LYS A 255 -13.99 -6.06 5.78
CA LYS A 255 -13.56 -7.10 4.86
C LYS A 255 -13.08 -6.47 3.57
N VAL A 256 -11.83 -6.73 3.21
CA VAL A 256 -11.31 -6.43 1.87
C VAL A 256 -11.43 -7.67 0.98
N LYS A 257 -11.43 -7.46 -0.33
CA LYS A 257 -11.42 -8.57 -1.29
C LYS A 257 -9.97 -9.02 -1.45
N GLY A 258 -9.70 -10.32 -1.27
CA GLY A 258 -8.39 -10.89 -1.54
C GLY A 258 -7.99 -10.66 -3.00
N HIS A 259 -6.76 -10.19 -3.23
CA HIS A 259 -6.18 -9.93 -4.55
C HIS A 259 -7.04 -9.03 -5.45
N SER A 260 -7.50 -7.88 -4.94
CA SER A 260 -8.28 -6.93 -5.73
C SER A 260 -8.03 -5.47 -5.29
N GLY A 261 -6.83 -4.95 -5.54
CA GLY A 261 -6.58 -3.51 -5.67
C GLY A 261 -6.58 -2.69 -4.38
N ASP A 262 -6.52 -3.32 -3.20
CA ASP A 262 -6.21 -2.61 -1.96
C ASP A 262 -4.70 -2.62 -1.74
N GLN A 263 -4.07 -1.47 -2.00
CA GLN A 263 -2.62 -1.28 -1.94
C GLN A 263 -2.01 -1.78 -0.63
N TYR A 264 -2.66 -1.57 0.51
CA TYR A 264 -2.08 -1.93 1.81
C TYR A 264 -2.30 -3.40 2.15
N ASN A 265 -3.39 -4.02 1.67
CA ASN A 265 -3.54 -5.47 1.75
C ASN A 265 -2.48 -6.18 0.89
N GLU A 266 -2.22 -5.69 -0.32
CA GLU A 266 -1.18 -6.25 -1.19
C GLU A 266 0.24 -6.03 -0.66
N LYS A 267 0.50 -4.88 -0.02
CA LYS A 267 1.75 -4.65 0.72
C LYS A 267 1.91 -5.66 1.87
N ALA A 268 0.85 -5.92 2.63
CA ALA A 268 0.86 -6.88 3.72
C ALA A 268 1.11 -8.31 3.19
N ASP A 269 0.43 -8.74 2.14
CA ASP A 269 0.64 -10.05 1.48
C ASP A 269 2.10 -10.24 1.04
N LYS A 270 2.64 -9.26 0.31
CA LYS A 270 4.03 -9.29 -0.18
C LYS A 270 5.03 -9.36 0.97
N LEU A 271 4.83 -8.57 2.02
CA LEU A 271 5.72 -8.56 3.18
C LEU A 271 5.63 -9.88 3.95
N ALA A 272 4.42 -10.41 4.18
CA ALA A 272 4.22 -11.68 4.86
C ALA A 272 4.90 -12.84 4.11
N LYS A 273 4.76 -12.91 2.78
CA LYS A 273 5.46 -13.90 1.93
C LYS A 273 6.97 -13.77 2.06
N LYS A 274 7.49 -12.55 1.96
CA LYS A 274 8.93 -12.29 2.12
C LYS A 274 9.45 -12.71 3.49
N GLU A 275 8.70 -12.49 4.56
CA GLU A 275 9.07 -12.98 5.89
C GLU A 275 9.11 -14.52 5.94
N ALA A 276 8.14 -15.20 5.32
CA ALA A 276 8.09 -16.65 5.28
C ALA A 276 9.31 -17.26 4.54
N GLU A 277 9.80 -16.60 3.50
CA GLU A 277 10.96 -17.01 2.69
C GLU A 277 12.32 -16.80 3.38
N LYS A 278 12.39 -16.01 4.46
CA LYS A 278 13.65 -15.73 5.16
C LYS A 278 14.22 -16.91 5.96
N ILE A 279 13.39 -17.92 6.23
CA ILE A 279 13.71 -19.00 7.19
C ILE A 279 13.76 -20.36 6.50
#